data_AF-A0AAV0DC28-F1
#
_entry.id   AF-A0AAV0DC28-F1
#
_cell.length_a   1.000
_cell.length_b   1.000
_cell.length_c   1.000
_cell.angle_alpha   90.00
_cell.angle_beta   90.00
_cell.angle_gamma   90.00
#
_symmetry.space_group_name_H-M   'P 1'
#
loop_
_entity.id
_entity.type
_entity.pdbx_description
1 polymer ?
#
loop_
_entity_poly.entity_id
_entity_poly.type
_entity_poly.pdbx_seq_one_letter_code
_entity_poly.pdbx_strand_id
1 'polypeptide(L)'
;MALQHSVSLIPNYNKKKRYSCYRYASVCCQKQQPRQDDSCPAKMGRREIILRTSEFALLGSIFSFSGPKPNYLGVQKSPQGLALCPATNNCISTSENISDLTHYAPPWNYNTEEKRGKVSKEKAMEELVEVIQSTKPDKFTPKIVEKKDDYLRVEYECPIFGLVDDVEFWFPHGKKPLVQYRSASRIGSYDFDVNRKRIKMLRLALEKKGWLSEDVLFE
;
A
#
# COMPACT_ATOMS: atom_id res chain seq x y z
N MET A 1 50.71 31.06 -4.21
CA MET A 1 49.43 31.05 -4.96
C MET A 1 48.39 30.38 -4.08
N ALA A 2 47.50 31.18 -3.51
CA ALA A 2 46.35 30.70 -2.74
C ALA A 2 45.18 30.49 -3.70
N LEU A 3 44.55 29.31 -3.66
CA LEU A 3 43.30 29.05 -4.37
C LEU A 3 42.21 28.74 -3.35
N GLN A 4 41.18 29.59 -3.37
CA GLN A 4 39.99 29.55 -2.53
C GLN A 4 39.13 28.32 -2.84
N HIS A 5 38.69 27.63 -1.78
CA HIS A 5 37.59 26.68 -1.85
C HIS A 5 36.25 27.45 -1.86
N SER A 6 35.48 27.33 -2.93
CA SER A 6 34.08 27.76 -3.00
C SER A 6 33.18 26.64 -2.48
N VAL A 7 32.49 26.90 -1.37
CA VAL A 7 31.45 26.02 -0.82
C VAL A 7 30.13 26.36 -1.50
N SER A 8 29.62 25.45 -2.33
CA SER A 8 28.30 25.56 -2.94
C SER A 8 27.23 24.98 -2.00
N LEU A 9 26.34 25.86 -1.54
CA LEU A 9 25.19 25.54 -0.69
C LEU A 9 24.13 24.77 -1.51
N ILE A 10 23.81 23.55 -1.10
CA ILE A 10 22.70 22.75 -1.65
C ILE A 10 21.39 23.20 -0.99
N PRO A 11 20.33 23.55 -1.74
CA PRO A 11 19.07 23.97 -1.16
C PRO A 11 18.33 22.77 -0.53
N ASN A 12 17.99 22.95 0.75
CA ASN A 12 17.25 22.02 1.57
C ASN A 12 15.75 22.06 1.18
N TYR A 13 15.27 21.07 0.41
CA TYR A 13 13.87 21.02 -0.03
C TYR A 13 13.07 19.97 0.74
N ASN A 14 12.69 20.32 1.96
CA ASN A 14 11.83 19.48 2.80
C ASN A 14 10.36 19.78 2.48
N LYS A 15 9.75 18.99 1.58
CA LYS A 15 8.28 18.96 1.40
C LYS A 15 7.74 17.57 1.71
N LYS A 16 7.39 17.35 2.99
CA LYS A 16 6.48 16.26 3.39
C LYS A 16 5.10 16.53 2.80
N LYS A 17 4.82 15.99 1.62
CA LYS A 17 3.47 15.95 1.07
C LYS A 17 2.69 14.82 1.74
N ARG A 18 1.81 15.20 2.67
CA ARG A 18 0.78 14.32 3.26
C ARG A 18 -0.31 14.09 2.21
N TYR A 19 -0.47 12.86 1.74
CA TYR A 19 -1.59 12.47 0.89
C TYR A 19 -2.49 11.51 1.65
N SER A 20 -3.77 11.86 1.72
CA SER A 20 -4.82 11.11 2.40
C SER A 20 -5.59 10.25 1.38
N CYS A 21 -6.22 9.14 1.82
CA CYS A 21 -7.16 8.33 1.04
C CYS A 21 -8.26 9.21 0.35
N TYR A 22 -8.44 10.48 0.76
CA TYR A 22 -9.27 11.48 0.09
C TYR A 22 -8.96 11.72 -1.40
N ARG A 23 -7.74 11.47 -1.92
CA ARG A 23 -7.46 11.70 -3.35
C ARG A 23 -8.04 10.66 -4.31
N TYR A 24 -8.54 9.52 -3.80
CA TYR A 24 -9.34 8.58 -4.59
C TYR A 24 -10.63 9.23 -5.14
N ALA A 25 -11.09 10.33 -4.54
CA ALA A 25 -12.43 10.88 -4.75
C ALA A 25 -12.64 11.70 -6.03
N SER A 26 -11.62 12.06 -6.81
CA SER A 26 -11.79 13.05 -7.89
C SER A 26 -11.96 12.52 -9.31
N VAL A 27 -11.85 11.22 -9.59
CA VAL A 27 -11.86 10.73 -10.99
C VAL A 27 -13.11 9.94 -11.38
N CYS A 28 -13.95 9.48 -10.43
CA CYS A 28 -15.16 8.73 -10.76
C CYS A 28 -16.41 9.58 -11.05
N CYS A 29 -16.38 10.91 -10.86
CA CYS A 29 -17.59 11.72 -11.00
C CYS A 29 -17.33 13.11 -11.55
N GLN A 30 -17.29 13.24 -12.88
CA GLN A 30 -17.56 14.51 -13.55
C GLN A 30 -18.57 14.28 -14.67
N LYS A 31 -19.85 14.46 -14.34
CA LYS A 31 -20.77 15.23 -15.17
C LYS A 31 -21.93 15.73 -14.32
N GLN A 32 -22.22 17.02 -14.51
CA GLN A 32 -23.42 17.78 -14.17
C GLN A 32 -23.44 18.53 -12.81
N GLN A 33 -23.11 19.81 -12.91
CA GLN A 33 -23.68 20.93 -12.14
C GLN A 33 -25.01 21.37 -12.81
N PRO A 34 -25.99 22.00 -12.11
CA PRO A 34 -25.86 23.43 -11.76
C PRO A 34 -26.50 23.92 -10.43
N ARG A 35 -25.96 25.05 -9.92
CA ARG A 35 -26.55 26.27 -9.26
C ARG A 35 -27.74 26.15 -8.27
N GLN A 36 -27.93 26.95 -7.21
CA GLN A 36 -27.28 28.12 -6.56
C GLN A 36 -28.04 28.37 -5.23
N ASP A 37 -27.49 29.24 -4.40
CA ASP A 37 -28.15 30.12 -3.40
C ASP A 37 -27.92 29.94 -1.90
N ASP A 38 -27.72 31.12 -1.32
CA ASP A 38 -27.18 31.52 -0.03
C ASP A 38 -28.09 31.19 1.15
N SER A 39 -27.47 30.84 2.28
CA SER A 39 -27.63 31.51 3.58
C SER A 39 -27.09 30.62 4.71
N CYS A 40 -26.29 31.20 5.60
CA CYS A 40 -25.91 30.56 6.87
C CYS A 40 -27.07 30.69 7.87
N PRO A 41 -27.51 29.61 8.54
CA PRO A 41 -28.27 29.74 9.77
C PRO A 41 -27.42 29.48 11.01
N ALA A 42 -27.86 30.18 12.05
CA ALA A 42 -27.31 30.34 13.38
C ALA A 42 -26.97 29.06 14.15
N LYS A 43 -26.07 29.23 15.12
CA LYS A 43 -25.82 28.30 16.22
C LYS A 43 -27.13 27.98 16.95
N MET A 44 -27.53 26.70 16.96
CA MET A 44 -28.55 26.18 17.88
C MET A 44 -27.99 25.03 18.71
N GLY A 45 -28.41 25.04 19.97
CA GLY A 45 -27.78 24.32 21.07
C GLY A 45 -28.07 22.82 21.14
N ARG A 46 -27.26 22.18 21.96
CA ARG A 46 -27.21 20.76 22.26
C ARG A 46 -28.41 20.35 23.14
N ARG A 47 -29.60 20.16 22.55
CA ARG A 47 -30.70 19.29 22.99
C ARG A 47 -31.93 19.58 22.13
N GLU A 48 -32.54 18.50 21.65
CA GLU A 48 -33.69 18.42 20.72
C GLU A 48 -33.36 18.41 19.21
N ILE A 49 -32.83 17.27 18.76
CA ILE A 49 -33.07 16.80 17.39
C ILE A 49 -34.40 16.03 17.45
N ILE A 50 -35.52 16.76 17.35
CA ILE A 50 -36.85 16.16 17.16
C ILE A 50 -36.92 15.70 15.71
N LEU A 51 -36.93 14.38 15.53
CA LEU A 51 -37.10 13.70 14.25
C LEU A 51 -38.50 14.01 13.68
N ARG A 52 -38.58 14.92 12.71
CA ARG A 52 -39.81 15.24 11.97
C ARG A 52 -39.65 15.19 10.45
N THR A 53 -38.72 14.39 9.94
CA THR A 53 -38.68 14.00 8.52
C THR A 53 -38.33 12.51 8.40
N SER A 54 -39.35 11.68 8.33
CA SER A 54 -39.29 10.23 8.07
C SER A 54 -38.91 9.90 6.61
N GLU A 55 -38.05 10.70 5.98
CA GLU A 55 -37.61 10.52 4.58
C GLU A 55 -36.08 10.56 4.38
N PHE A 56 -35.28 10.83 5.42
CA PHE A 56 -33.80 10.71 5.33
C PHE A 56 -33.23 9.40 5.92
N ALA A 57 -34.10 8.48 6.37
CA ALA A 57 -33.70 7.22 7.00
C ALA A 57 -33.34 6.08 6.03
N LEU A 58 -32.95 6.39 4.78
CA LEU A 58 -32.54 5.39 3.79
C LEU A 58 -31.26 5.74 3.00
N LEU A 59 -30.38 6.57 3.56
CA LEU A 59 -29.02 6.77 3.02
C LEU A 59 -27.99 5.99 3.85
N GLY A 60 -28.34 4.75 4.18
CA GLY A 60 -27.52 3.81 4.94
C GLY A 60 -26.85 2.73 4.09
N SER A 61 -26.75 2.90 2.76
CA SER A 61 -25.86 2.06 1.96
C SER A 61 -24.44 2.53 2.19
N ILE A 62 -23.83 2.04 3.26
CA ILE A 62 -22.38 2.10 3.44
C ILE A 62 -21.80 1.43 2.21
N PHE A 63 -21.22 2.22 1.31
CA PHE A 63 -20.60 1.73 0.09
C PHE A 63 -19.37 0.88 0.46
N SER A 64 -19.53 -0.42 0.67
CA SER A 64 -18.41 -1.35 0.77
C SER A 64 -17.93 -1.71 -0.63
N PHE A 65 -17.05 -0.87 -1.21
CA PHE A 65 -16.41 -1.13 -2.50
C PHE A 65 -15.24 -2.13 -2.38
N SER A 66 -15.40 -3.21 -1.61
CA SER A 66 -14.33 -4.18 -1.36
C SER A 66 -13.96 -4.96 -2.61
N GLY A 67 -14.95 -5.29 -3.45
CA GLY A 67 -14.80 -6.20 -4.57
C GLY A 67 -14.55 -7.66 -4.13
N PRO A 68 -14.85 -8.64 -4.99
CA PRO A 68 -14.59 -10.04 -4.68
C PRO A 68 -13.10 -10.32 -4.61
N LYS A 69 -12.68 -11.23 -3.71
CA LYS A 69 -11.31 -11.75 -3.69
C LYS A 69 -11.00 -12.40 -5.06
N PRO A 70 -9.92 -12.01 -5.74
CA PRO A 70 -9.51 -12.69 -6.97
C PRO A 70 -9.17 -14.16 -6.73
N ASN A 71 -9.55 -15.03 -7.67
CA ASN A 71 -9.34 -16.47 -7.57
C ASN A 71 -7.92 -16.93 -7.96
N TYR A 72 -7.13 -16.04 -8.57
CA TYR A 72 -5.77 -16.32 -9.01
C TYR A 72 -4.69 -15.96 -7.97
N LEU A 73 -5.07 -15.53 -6.76
CA LEU A 73 -4.11 -15.23 -5.69
C LEU A 73 -3.40 -16.50 -5.20
N GLY A 74 -2.20 -16.34 -4.66
CA GLY A 74 -1.32 -17.39 -4.18
C GLY A 74 -0.12 -17.64 -5.09
N VAL A 75 0.68 -18.62 -4.70
CA VAL A 75 1.88 -19.05 -5.43
C VAL A 75 1.46 -19.84 -6.67
N GLN A 76 1.79 -19.31 -7.84
CA GLN A 76 1.59 -19.93 -9.14
C GLN A 76 2.65 -21.01 -9.36
N LYS A 77 2.29 -22.04 -10.13
CA LYS A 77 3.19 -23.18 -10.42
C LYS A 77 3.97 -23.02 -11.71
N SER A 78 3.53 -22.17 -12.64
CA SER A 78 4.11 -22.06 -13.99
C SER A 78 3.88 -20.67 -14.61
N PRO A 79 4.89 -19.78 -14.60
CA PRO A 79 6.16 -19.90 -13.86
C PRO A 79 5.94 -19.91 -12.34
N GLN A 80 6.90 -20.43 -11.59
CA GLN A 80 6.81 -20.41 -10.14
C GLN A 80 7.00 -18.98 -9.62
N GLY A 81 6.01 -18.43 -8.93
CA GLY A 81 6.02 -17.04 -8.48
C GLY A 81 4.67 -16.60 -7.94
N LEU A 82 4.55 -15.32 -7.59
CA LEU A 82 3.27 -14.71 -7.30
C LEU A 82 2.53 -14.39 -8.59
N ALA A 83 1.22 -14.14 -8.50
CA ALA A 83 0.44 -13.73 -9.65
C ALA A 83 1.03 -12.46 -10.31
N LEU A 84 0.89 -12.37 -11.63
CA LEU A 84 1.22 -11.14 -12.34
C LEU A 84 0.18 -10.05 -12.02
N CYS A 85 0.59 -8.81 -12.23
CA CYS A 85 -0.27 -7.66 -12.19
C CYS A 85 -1.22 -7.64 -13.39
N PRO A 86 -2.47 -7.20 -13.20
CA PRO A 86 -3.30 -6.79 -14.32
C PRO A 86 -2.62 -5.62 -15.04
N ALA A 87 -3.06 -5.33 -16.27
CA ALA A 87 -2.55 -4.20 -17.06
C ALA A 87 -2.89 -2.81 -16.48
N THR A 88 -3.53 -2.75 -15.32
CA THR A 88 -3.94 -1.53 -14.64
C THR A 88 -2.88 -1.05 -13.66
N ASN A 89 -2.74 0.28 -13.55
CA ASN A 89 -1.72 0.96 -12.74
C ASN A 89 -2.10 1.01 -11.24
N ASN A 90 -2.53 -0.11 -10.68
CA ASN A 90 -2.93 -0.29 -9.28
C ASN A 90 -2.34 -1.57 -8.68
N CYS A 91 -1.25 -2.05 -9.25
CA CYS A 91 -0.57 -3.27 -8.83
C CYS A 91 0.94 -3.12 -8.96
N ILE A 92 1.66 -3.73 -8.02
CA ILE A 92 3.09 -4.03 -8.18
C ILE A 92 3.37 -5.48 -7.76
N SER A 93 4.35 -6.11 -8.40
CA SER A 93 4.75 -7.48 -8.10
C SER A 93 6.23 -7.70 -8.41
N THR A 94 6.88 -8.53 -7.60
CA THR A 94 8.26 -8.97 -7.82
C THR A 94 8.37 -10.01 -8.93
N SER A 95 7.25 -10.60 -9.35
CA SER A 95 7.20 -11.60 -10.43
C SER A 95 7.08 -10.99 -11.82
N GLU A 96 6.96 -9.67 -11.93
CA GLU A 96 6.93 -8.95 -13.20
C GLU A 96 8.29 -8.93 -13.90
N ASN A 97 8.26 -8.59 -15.19
CA ASN A 97 9.48 -8.33 -15.94
C ASN A 97 10.17 -7.06 -15.39
N ILE A 98 11.48 -7.12 -15.17
CA ILE A 98 12.31 -6.00 -14.68
C ILE A 98 12.18 -4.75 -15.57
N SER A 99 11.92 -4.92 -16.87
CA SER A 99 11.70 -3.82 -17.82
C SER A 99 10.33 -3.12 -17.65
N ASP A 100 9.37 -3.74 -16.96
CA ASP A 100 8.10 -3.11 -16.62
C ASP A 100 8.25 -2.25 -15.36
N LEU A 101 8.73 -1.02 -15.54
CA LEU A 101 8.95 -0.08 -14.43
C LEU A 101 7.65 0.29 -13.68
N THR A 102 6.48 0.05 -14.30
CA THR A 102 5.18 0.40 -13.73
C THR A 102 4.74 -0.62 -12.69
N HIS A 103 4.91 -1.91 -12.99
CA HIS A 103 4.45 -3.00 -12.13
C HIS A 103 5.58 -3.70 -11.38
N TYR A 104 6.81 -3.69 -11.90
CA TYR A 104 7.92 -4.34 -11.25
C TYR A 104 8.33 -3.63 -9.96
N ALA A 105 8.62 -4.46 -8.96
CA ALA A 105 9.28 -4.04 -7.74
C ALA A 105 10.33 -5.09 -7.34
N PRO A 106 11.50 -4.69 -6.85
CA PRO A 106 12.55 -5.63 -6.47
C PRO A 106 12.19 -6.47 -5.23
N PRO A 107 12.59 -7.76 -5.17
CA PRO A 107 12.39 -8.59 -3.99
C PRO A 107 13.25 -8.11 -2.80
N TRP A 108 12.91 -8.57 -1.60
CA TRP A 108 13.66 -8.23 -0.39
C TRP A 108 14.52 -9.40 0.10
N ASN A 109 15.71 -9.09 0.58
CA ASN A 109 16.64 -10.02 1.19
C ASN A 109 16.62 -9.85 2.71
N TYR A 110 16.32 -10.92 3.45
CA TYR A 110 16.21 -10.91 4.90
C TYR A 110 17.48 -11.39 5.64
N ASN A 111 18.47 -11.95 4.92
CA ASN A 111 19.78 -12.37 5.45
C ASN A 111 20.89 -11.72 4.63
N THR A 112 21.14 -10.46 4.91
CA THR A 112 22.15 -9.69 4.17
C THR A 112 23.46 -9.78 4.93
N GLU A 113 24.48 -10.41 4.36
CA GLU A 113 25.76 -10.62 5.06
C GLU A 113 26.37 -9.30 5.59
N GLU A 114 26.08 -8.19 4.89
CA GLU A 114 26.55 -6.85 5.24
C GLU A 114 25.89 -6.23 6.47
N LYS A 115 24.56 -6.41 6.65
CA LYS A 115 23.80 -5.76 7.73
C LYS A 115 23.33 -6.71 8.82
N ARG A 116 23.37 -8.02 8.56
CA ARG A 116 22.77 -9.01 9.46
C ARG A 116 23.38 -10.42 9.33
N GLY A 117 23.47 -11.13 10.45
CA GLY A 117 23.78 -12.56 10.46
C GLY A 117 22.63 -13.43 9.92
N LYS A 118 22.85 -14.75 9.84
CA LYS A 118 21.86 -15.71 9.34
C LYS A 118 20.61 -15.77 10.23
N VAL A 119 19.46 -15.46 9.66
CA VAL A 119 18.11 -15.53 10.25
C VAL A 119 17.35 -16.69 9.60
N SER A 120 16.54 -17.38 10.39
CA SER A 120 15.64 -18.40 9.84
C SER A 120 14.47 -17.75 9.10
N LYS A 121 13.86 -18.49 8.18
CA LYS A 121 12.67 -18.02 7.44
C LYS A 121 11.52 -17.70 8.42
N GLU A 122 11.37 -18.51 9.45
CA GLU A 122 10.34 -18.37 10.48
C GLU A 122 10.52 -17.05 11.22
N LYS A 123 11.76 -16.71 11.57
CA LYS A 123 12.05 -15.44 12.23
C LYS A 123 11.85 -14.23 11.31
N ALA A 124 12.19 -14.35 10.04
CA ALA A 124 11.88 -13.32 9.04
C ALA A 124 10.37 -13.12 8.86
N MET A 125 9.58 -14.20 8.86
CA MET A 125 8.11 -14.15 8.83
C MET A 125 7.54 -13.43 10.06
N GLU A 126 8.07 -13.68 11.26
CA GLU A 126 7.67 -12.97 12.48
C GLU A 126 7.91 -11.47 12.37
N GLU A 127 9.08 -11.06 11.89
CA GLU A 127 9.43 -9.65 11.73
C GLU A 127 8.56 -8.95 10.71
N LEU A 128 8.26 -9.63 9.60
CA LEU A 128 7.34 -9.14 8.59
C LEU A 128 5.95 -8.90 9.19
N VAL A 129 5.43 -9.87 9.94
CA VAL A 129 4.14 -9.75 10.64
C VAL A 129 4.15 -8.59 11.64
N GLU A 130 5.21 -8.45 12.42
CA GLU A 130 5.38 -7.34 13.37
C GLU A 130 5.37 -5.98 12.66
N VAL A 131 6.11 -5.85 11.55
CA VAL A 131 6.13 -4.63 10.74
C VAL A 131 4.76 -4.33 10.14
N ILE A 132 4.07 -5.33 9.60
CA ILE A 132 2.73 -5.19 9.04
C ILE A 132 1.74 -4.69 10.09
N GLN A 133 1.79 -5.23 11.31
CA GLN A 133 0.86 -4.85 12.38
C GLN A 133 1.18 -3.48 13.01
N SER A 134 2.46 -3.13 13.10
CA SER A 134 2.91 -1.85 13.68
C SER A 134 2.82 -0.69 12.69
N THR A 135 2.87 -0.98 11.39
CA THR A 135 2.83 0.04 10.33
C THR A 135 1.42 0.22 9.80
N LYS A 136 0.93 1.46 9.76
CA LYS A 136 -0.38 1.81 9.18
C LYS A 136 -0.21 2.66 7.92
N PRO A 137 0.15 2.05 6.77
CA PRO A 137 0.31 2.76 5.51
C PRO A 137 -1.02 3.39 5.10
N ASP A 138 -0.98 4.69 4.80
CA ASP A 138 -2.13 5.49 4.32
C ASP A 138 -3.40 5.42 5.19
N LYS A 139 -3.24 5.06 6.48
CA LYS A 139 -4.32 4.79 7.46
C LYS A 139 -5.20 3.58 7.13
N PHE A 140 -4.73 2.69 6.26
CA PHE A 140 -5.38 1.41 6.00
C PHE A 140 -5.18 0.49 7.21
N THR A 141 -6.17 -0.34 7.47
CA THR A 141 -6.08 -1.36 8.53
C THR A 141 -5.60 -2.67 7.92
N PRO A 142 -4.42 -3.20 8.32
CA PRO A 142 -3.98 -4.50 7.87
C PRO A 142 -4.77 -5.62 8.57
N LYS A 143 -5.22 -6.59 7.79
CA LYS A 143 -5.85 -7.82 8.27
C LYS A 143 -5.12 -9.01 7.68
N ILE A 144 -4.40 -9.76 8.51
CA ILE A 144 -3.79 -11.02 8.08
C ILE A 144 -4.92 -12.04 7.91
N VAL A 145 -5.08 -12.53 6.69
CA VAL A 145 -6.19 -13.39 6.29
C VAL A 145 -5.74 -14.81 5.92
N GLU A 146 -4.44 -14.99 5.68
CA GLU A 146 -3.86 -16.29 5.42
C GLU A 146 -2.38 -16.27 5.84
N LYS A 147 -1.97 -17.27 6.61
CA LYS A 147 -0.57 -17.46 7.03
C LYS A 147 -0.24 -18.95 6.91
N LYS A 148 0.82 -19.24 6.15
CA LYS A 148 1.43 -20.55 5.97
C LYS A 148 2.93 -20.44 6.30
N ASP A 149 3.65 -21.55 6.21
CA ASP A 149 5.08 -21.59 6.54
C ASP A 149 5.96 -20.76 5.59
N ASP A 150 5.54 -20.59 4.34
CA ASP A 150 6.28 -19.87 3.29
C ASP A 150 5.47 -18.74 2.64
N TYR A 151 4.23 -18.51 3.09
CA TYR A 151 3.32 -17.57 2.44
C TYR A 151 2.47 -16.81 3.46
N LEU A 152 2.27 -15.51 3.20
CA LEU A 152 1.46 -14.61 4.00
C LEU A 152 0.58 -13.76 3.08
N ARG A 153 -0.72 -13.69 3.36
CA ARG A 153 -1.65 -12.77 2.69
C ARG A 153 -2.29 -11.83 3.68
N VAL A 154 -2.33 -10.56 3.30
CA VAL A 154 -2.85 -9.45 4.08
C VAL A 154 -3.82 -8.65 3.23
N GLU A 155 -4.99 -8.36 3.79
CA GLU A 155 -5.95 -7.42 3.22
C GLU A 155 -5.74 -6.06 3.89
N TYR A 156 -5.55 -5.02 3.10
CA TYR A 156 -5.50 -3.63 3.56
C TYR A 156 -6.80 -2.95 3.15
N GLU A 157 -7.60 -2.54 4.13
CA GLU A 157 -8.89 -1.88 3.89
C GLU A 157 -8.81 -0.37 4.14
N CYS A 158 -9.27 0.46 3.20
CA CYS A 158 -9.45 1.90 3.44
C CYS A 158 -10.72 2.12 4.29
N PRO A 159 -10.62 2.73 5.49
CA PRO A 159 -11.76 2.86 6.42
C PRO A 159 -12.95 3.67 5.89
N ILE A 160 -12.75 4.53 4.88
CA ILE A 160 -13.76 5.49 4.42
C ILE A 160 -14.59 4.94 3.25
N PHE A 161 -13.98 4.09 2.41
CA PHE A 161 -14.59 3.63 1.15
C PHE A 161 -14.69 2.11 1.02
N GLY A 162 -14.18 1.36 2.01
CA GLY A 162 -14.19 -0.11 2.00
C GLY A 162 -13.38 -0.73 0.85
N LEU A 163 -12.50 0.04 0.20
CA LEU A 163 -11.59 -0.45 -0.83
C LEU A 163 -10.59 -1.41 -0.18
N VAL A 164 -10.40 -2.57 -0.79
CA VAL A 164 -9.47 -3.59 -0.30
C VAL A 164 -8.35 -3.80 -1.30
N ASP A 165 -7.12 -3.75 -0.78
CA ASP A 165 -5.92 -4.17 -1.48
C ASP A 165 -5.45 -5.51 -0.90
N ASP A 166 -5.16 -6.48 -1.76
CA ASP A 166 -4.52 -7.74 -1.38
C ASP A 166 -3.00 -7.57 -1.48
N VAL A 167 -2.30 -7.91 -0.40
CA VAL A 167 -0.84 -7.94 -0.33
C VAL A 167 -0.39 -9.35 0.01
N GLU A 168 0.46 -9.91 -0.83
CA GLU A 168 0.99 -11.26 -0.72
C GLU A 168 2.49 -11.20 -0.52
N PHE A 169 3.00 -12.06 0.37
CA PHE A 169 4.41 -12.27 0.59
C PHE A 169 4.70 -13.77 0.47
N TRP A 170 5.75 -14.11 -0.25
CA TRP A 170 6.16 -15.48 -0.48
C TRP A 170 7.66 -15.63 -0.23
N PHE A 171 8.02 -16.66 0.51
CA PHE A 171 9.38 -17.02 0.89
C PHE A 171 9.78 -18.26 0.08
N PRO A 172 10.26 -18.08 -1.17
CA PRO A 172 10.65 -19.19 -2.03
C PRO A 172 11.67 -20.11 -1.35
N HIS A 173 11.45 -21.41 -1.49
CA HIS A 173 12.47 -22.39 -1.16
C HIS A 173 13.65 -22.22 -2.12
N GLY A 174 14.82 -21.86 -1.61
CA GLY A 174 15.99 -21.64 -2.44
C GLY A 174 17.24 -21.34 -1.63
N LYS A 175 18.36 -21.22 -2.34
CA LYS A 175 19.65 -20.84 -1.74
C LYS A 175 19.69 -19.38 -1.31
N LYS A 176 18.91 -18.52 -1.98
CA LYS A 176 18.86 -17.09 -1.68
C LYS A 176 17.77 -16.80 -0.63
N PRO A 177 18.08 -16.03 0.42
CA PRO A 177 17.15 -15.66 1.48
C PRO A 177 16.25 -14.49 1.05
N LEU A 178 15.40 -14.74 0.06
CA LEU A 178 14.54 -13.72 -0.55
C LEU A 178 13.08 -13.84 -0.10
N VAL A 179 12.41 -12.69 -0.08
CA VAL A 179 10.95 -12.55 -0.01
C VAL A 179 10.48 -11.89 -1.29
N GLN A 180 9.60 -12.59 -1.98
CA GLN A 180 8.82 -12.07 -3.10
C GLN A 180 7.51 -11.48 -2.59
N TYR A 181 6.98 -10.48 -3.27
CA TYR A 181 5.72 -9.86 -2.87
C TYR A 181 4.91 -9.33 -4.04
N ARG A 182 3.62 -9.15 -3.78
CA ARG A 182 2.66 -8.53 -4.69
C ARG A 182 1.72 -7.65 -3.86
N SER A 183 1.40 -6.47 -4.35
CA SER A 183 0.43 -5.55 -3.73
C SER A 183 -0.49 -5.03 -4.83
N ALA A 184 -1.79 -5.33 -4.74
CA ALA A 184 -2.76 -4.99 -5.77
C ALA A 184 -4.13 -4.63 -5.20
N SER A 185 -4.77 -3.61 -5.77
CA SER A 185 -6.17 -3.29 -5.48
C SER A 185 -7.13 -4.29 -6.14
N ARG A 186 -8.20 -4.68 -5.44
CA ARG A 186 -9.24 -5.57 -6.00
C ARG A 186 -10.04 -4.94 -7.13
N ILE A 187 -10.25 -3.63 -7.04
CA ILE A 187 -11.05 -2.87 -7.99
C ILE A 187 -10.38 -1.55 -8.37
N GLY A 188 -10.85 -0.96 -9.47
CA GLY A 188 -10.29 0.25 -10.04
C GLY A 188 -9.13 -0.03 -11.00
N SER A 189 -8.70 1.01 -11.72
CA SER A 189 -7.60 0.93 -12.68
C SER A 189 -6.37 1.72 -12.25
N TYR A 190 -6.49 2.54 -11.21
CA TYR A 190 -5.43 3.41 -10.72
C TYR A 190 -5.60 3.67 -9.22
N ASP A 191 -4.49 3.64 -8.48
CA ASP A 191 -4.47 3.75 -7.03
C ASP A 191 -3.63 4.95 -6.52
N PHE A 192 -3.17 5.83 -7.40
CA PHE A 192 -2.25 6.93 -7.06
C PHE A 192 -0.97 6.45 -6.34
N ASP A 193 -0.42 5.31 -6.75
CA ASP A 193 0.75 4.65 -6.19
C ASP A 193 0.60 4.20 -4.73
N VAL A 194 -0.64 4.01 -4.24
CA VAL A 194 -0.88 3.56 -2.86
C VAL A 194 -0.21 2.21 -2.61
N ASN A 195 -0.32 1.24 -3.53
CA ASN A 195 0.35 -0.05 -3.40
C ASN A 195 1.88 0.09 -3.35
N ARG A 196 2.46 0.95 -4.21
CA ARG A 196 3.90 1.23 -4.23
C ARG A 196 4.38 1.92 -2.94
N LYS A 197 3.62 2.91 -2.44
CA LYS A 197 3.92 3.62 -1.18
C LYS A 197 3.85 2.68 0.02
N ARG A 198 2.87 1.78 0.04
CA ARG A 198 2.73 0.75 1.06
C ARG A 198 3.97 -0.12 1.14
N ILE A 199 4.38 -0.70 0.01
CA ILE A 199 5.58 -1.54 -0.07
C ILE A 199 6.82 -0.73 0.34
N LYS A 200 6.96 0.52 -0.11
CA LYS A 200 8.07 1.40 0.32
C LYS A 200 8.09 1.62 1.83
N MET A 201 6.94 1.85 2.46
CA MET A 201 6.86 2.01 3.91
C MET A 201 7.23 0.73 4.68
N LEU A 202 6.73 -0.42 4.24
CA LEU A 202 7.08 -1.71 4.85
C LEU A 202 8.57 -2.01 4.69
N ARG A 203 9.14 -1.75 3.51
CA ARG A 203 10.58 -1.85 3.24
C ARG A 203 11.39 -1.02 4.24
N LEU A 204 11.08 0.28 4.38
CA LEU A 204 11.81 1.16 5.29
C LEU A 204 11.73 0.72 6.76
N ALA A 205 10.65 0.06 7.16
CA ALA A 205 10.53 -0.51 8.51
C ALA A 205 11.34 -1.81 8.67
N LEU A 206 11.37 -2.65 7.65
CA LEU A 206 12.18 -3.89 7.61
C LEU A 206 13.68 -3.60 7.50
N GLU A 207 14.08 -2.54 6.82
CA GLU A 207 15.49 -2.11 6.73
C GLU A 207 16.08 -1.78 8.10
N LYS A 208 15.26 -1.26 9.03
CA LYS A 208 15.67 -1.05 10.44
C LYS A 208 15.94 -2.36 11.18
N LYS A 209 15.39 -3.48 10.68
CA LYS A 209 15.64 -4.85 11.15
C LYS A 209 16.74 -5.55 10.35
N GLY A 210 17.43 -4.84 9.44
CA GLY A 210 18.56 -5.37 8.65
C GLY A 210 18.19 -6.03 7.32
N TRP A 211 16.94 -5.91 6.88
CA TRP A 211 16.54 -6.34 5.54
C TRP A 211 17.10 -5.39 4.48
N LEU A 212 17.23 -5.86 3.23
CA LEU A 212 17.60 -5.04 2.08
C LEU A 212 16.67 -5.30 0.91
N SER A 213 16.51 -4.33 0.04
CA SER A 213 15.96 -4.56 -1.29
C SER A 213 17.07 -5.06 -2.20
N GLU A 214 16.81 -6.10 -2.99
CA GLU A 214 17.74 -6.50 -4.04
C GLU A 214 17.78 -5.39 -5.11
N ASP A 215 18.93 -4.77 -5.24
CA ASP A 215 19.09 -3.51 -5.94
C ASP A 215 18.89 -3.66 -7.45
N VAL A 216 18.00 -2.84 -8.04
CA VAL A 216 18.25 -2.28 -9.36
C VAL A 216 17.51 -0.93 -9.48
N LEU A 217 18.26 0.17 -9.39
CA LEU A 217 17.95 1.51 -9.94
C LEU A 217 16.76 2.34 -9.38
N PHE A 218 16.20 2.03 -8.21
CA PHE A 218 15.08 2.81 -7.64
C PHE A 218 15.35 3.33 -6.22
N GLU A 219 16.01 4.49 -6.13
CA GLU A 219 15.97 5.40 -4.96
C GLU A 219 14.86 6.45 -5.07
#